data_AF-A0A1V6HBV2-F1
#
_entry.id   AF-A0A1V6HBV2-F1
#
_cell.length_a   1.000
_cell.length_b   1.000
_cell.length_c   1.000
_cell.angle_alpha   90.00
_cell.angle_beta   90.00
_cell.angle_gamma   90.00
#
_symmetry.space_group_name_H-M   'P 1'
#
loop_
_entity.id
_entity.type
_entity.pdbx_description
1 polymer ?
#
loop_
_entity_poly.entity_id
_entity_poly.type
_entity_poly.pdbx_seq_one_letter_code
_entity_poly.pdbx_strand_id
1 'polypeptide(L)' 'MSLRDNVKSSYNYNFYSTKDIIKGIETLPHQILINAHPEQWTNNLPEWLFVKTFSIAHTLYKVYYRNRKVKGE' A
#
# COMPACT_ATOMS: atom_id res chain seq x y z
N MET A 1 9.49 -0.60 10.05
CA MET A 1 9.51 -0.60 8.57
C MET A 1 9.64 -2.04 8.09
N SER A 2 8.83 -2.50 7.14
CA SER A 2 9.22 -3.66 6.33
C SER A 2 10.47 -3.25 5.55
N LEU A 3 11.54 -4.06 5.53
CA LEU A 3 12.54 -4.00 4.45
C LEU A 3 11.83 -4.43 3.18
N ARG A 4 10.94 -3.57 2.68
CA ARG A 4 10.47 -3.68 1.31
C ARG A 4 11.54 -2.98 0.53
N ASP A 5 12.17 -3.68 -0.42
CA ASP A 5 13.10 -3.05 -1.33
C ASP A 5 12.38 -1.86 -1.96
N ASN A 6 12.81 -0.66 -1.59
CA ASN A 6 12.30 0.54 -2.20
C ASN A 6 12.95 0.58 -3.58
N VAL A 7 12.22 0.12 -4.59
CA VAL A 7 12.70 0.11 -5.97
C VAL A 7 13.02 1.56 -6.34
N LYS A 8 14.31 1.86 -6.55
CA LYS A 8 14.75 3.16 -7.05
C LYS A 8 14.27 3.32 -8.49
N SER A 9 13.06 3.85 -8.62
CA SER A 9 12.41 4.18 -9.87
C SER A 9 12.84 5.58 -10.33
N SER A 10 13.20 5.76 -11.60
CA SER A 10 13.34 7.07 -12.24
C SER A 10 12.00 7.76 -12.50
N TYR A 11 10.90 7.00 -12.41
CA TYR A 11 9.55 7.47 -12.59
C TYR A 11 9.00 8.05 -11.27
N ASN A 12 8.49 9.29 -11.33
CA ASN A 12 7.82 9.98 -10.22
C ASN A 12 6.38 10.32 -10.62
N TYR A 13 5.52 9.31 -10.67
CA TYR A 13 4.10 9.47 -10.98
C TYR A 13 3.25 9.40 -9.71
N ASN A 14 2.38 10.39 -9.51
CA ASN A 14 1.38 10.40 -8.45
C ASN A 14 -0.01 10.47 -9.09
N PHE A 15 -0.73 9.35 -9.08
CA PHE A 15 -2.11 9.26 -9.57
C PHE A 15 -3.07 9.11 -8.40
N TYR A 16 -4.10 9.95 -8.34
CA TYR A 16 -5.12 9.90 -7.29
C TYR A 16 -6.44 9.31 -7.79
N SER A 17 -6.62 9.19 -9.11
CA SER A 17 -7.79 8.59 -9.72
C SER A 17 -7.44 7.78 -10.97
N THR A 18 -8.31 6.85 -11.34
CA THR A 18 -8.17 6.07 -12.58
C THR A 18 -8.13 6.96 -13.83
N LYS A 19 -8.83 8.11 -13.79
CA LYS A 19 -8.83 9.07 -14.90
C LYS A 19 -7.46 9.70 -15.10
N ASP A 20 -6.72 9.94 -14.02
CA ASP A 20 -5.37 10.51 -14.12
C ASP A 20 -4.39 9.52 -14.74
N ILE A 21 -4.56 8.23 -14.45
CA ILE A 21 -3.77 7.15 -15.07
C ILE A 21 -4.03 7.11 -16.58
N ILE A 22 -5.30 7.16 -17.00
CA ILE A 22 -5.68 7.12 -18.43
C ILE A 22 -5.12 8.34 -19.17
N LYS A 23 -5.16 9.53 -18.57
CA LYS A 23 -4.57 10.74 -19.17
C LYS A 23 -3.05 10.66 -19.31
N GLY A 24 -2.38 9.96 -18.40
CA GLY A 24 -0.93 9.79 -18.40
C GLY A 24 -0.45 8.54 -19.13
N ILE A 25 -1.32 7.81 -19.85
CA ILE A 25 -1.01 6.45 -20.32
C ILE A 25 0.20 6.36 -21.24
N GLU A 26 0.47 7.41 -22.03
CA GLU A 26 1.64 7.50 -22.91
C GLU A 26 2.96 7.64 -22.16
N THR A 27 2.91 8.11 -20.91
CA THR A 27 4.10 8.30 -20.05
C THR A 27 4.40 7.09 -19.18
N LEU A 28 3.48 6.12 -19.09
CA LEU A 28 3.61 4.99 -18.20
C LEU A 28 4.71 4.01 -18.68
N PRO A 29 5.38 3.32 -17.75
CA PRO A 29 6.35 2.28 -18.11
C PRO A 29 5.67 1.13 -18.86
N HIS A 30 6.46 0.37 -19.62
CA HIS A 30 5.98 -0.75 -20.43
C HIS A 30 5.23 -1.82 -19.62
N GLN A 31 5.52 -1.93 -18.32
CA GLN A 31 4.84 -2.84 -17.40
C GLN A 31 4.41 -2.09 -16.14
N ILE A 32 3.17 -2.31 -15.72
CA ILE A 32 2.57 -1.69 -14.55
C ILE A 32 2.08 -2.79 -13.61
N LEU A 33 2.47 -2.71 -12.33
CA LEU A 33 1.92 -3.54 -11.27
C LEU A 33 0.95 -2.71 -10.43
N ILE A 34 -0.33 -3.06 -10.46
CA ILE A 34 -1.36 -2.43 -9.63
C ILE A 34 -1.57 -3.30 -8.39
N ASN A 35 -1.08 -2.83 -7.24
CA ASN A 35 -1.39 -3.46 -5.96
C ASN A 35 -2.64 -2.81 -5.37
N ALA A 36 -3.79 -3.47 -5.51
CA ALA A 36 -5.03 -3.07 -4.88
C ALA A 36 -5.27 -3.88 -3.60
N HIS A 37 -5.99 -3.28 -2.65
CA HIS A 37 -6.46 -3.93 -1.43
C HIS A 37 -8.00 -3.90 -1.42
N PRO A 38 -8.67 -4.82 -2.15
CA PRO A 38 -10.13 -4.82 -2.29
C PRO A 38 -10.85 -4.94 -0.95
N GLU A 39 -10.22 -5.53 0.06
CA GLU A 39 -10.73 -5.61 1.42
C GLU A 39 -11.03 -4.24 2.04
N GLN A 40 -10.45 -3.15 1.49
CA GLN A 40 -10.70 -1.78 1.94
C GLN A 40 -11.82 -1.06 1.17
N TRP A 41 -12.39 -1.69 0.14
CA TRP A 41 -13.43 -1.11 -0.71
C TRP A 41 -14.83 -1.43 -0.19
N THR A 42 -15.19 -0.83 0.94
CA THR A 42 -16.55 -0.90 1.49
C THR A 42 -17.18 0.48 1.53
N ASN A 43 -18.46 0.53 1.15
CA ASN A 43 -19.30 1.74 1.22
C ASN A 43 -20.01 1.87 2.57
N ASN A 44 -19.92 0.86 3.44
CA ASN A 44 -20.56 0.82 4.74
C ASN A 44 -19.58 1.26 5.83
N LEU A 45 -19.93 2.32 6.56
CA LEU A 45 -19.15 2.84 7.70
C LEU A 45 -18.72 1.79 8.74
N PRO A 46 -19.59 0.86 9.22
CA PRO A 46 -19.17 -0.12 10.23
C PRO A 46 -18.16 -1.14 9.70
N GLU A 47 -18.31 -1.59 8.46
CA GLU A 47 -17.36 -2.50 7.79
C GLU A 47 -16.01 -1.81 7.58
N TRP A 48 -16.03 -0.53 7.19
CA TRP A 48 -14.82 0.26 7.00
C TRP A 48 -14.01 0.36 8.30
N LEU A 49 -14.70 0.62 9.43
CA LEU A 49 -14.07 0.73 10.73
C LEU A 49 -13.45 -0.60 11.17
N PHE A 50 -14.14 -1.72 10.92
CA PHE A 50 -13.60 -3.05 11.19
C PHE A 50 -12.32 -3.33 10.40
N VAL A 51 -12.32 -3.07 9.09
CA VAL A 51 -11.13 -3.29 8.25
C VAL A 51 -9.97 -2.37 8.67
N LYS A 52 -10.26 -1.12 9.01
CA LYS A 52 -9.26 -0.15 9.51
C LYS A 52 -8.64 -0.61 10.83
N THR A 53 -9.45 -0.99 11.80
CA THR A 53 -8.97 -1.45 13.12
C THR A 53 -8.16 -2.74 12.99
N PHE A 54 -8.60 -3.70 12.18
CA PHE A 54 -7.85 -4.90 11.87
C PHE A 54 -6.48 -4.59 11.23
N SER A 55 -6.44 -3.69 10.23
CA SER A 55 -5.19 -3.31 9.56
C SER A 55 -4.19 -2.63 10.52
N ILE A 56 -4.69 -1.78 11.42
CA ILE A 56 -3.87 -1.13 12.45
C ILE A 56 -3.35 -2.18 13.42
N ALA A 57 -4.22 -3.05 13.96
CA ALA A 57 -3.83 -4.11 14.88
C ALA A 57 -2.77 -5.04 14.27
N HIS A 58 -2.96 -5.48 13.02
CA HIS A 58 -1.98 -6.28 12.30
C HIS A 58 -0.65 -5.55 12.12
N THR A 59 -0.67 -4.24 11.86
CA THR A 59 0.54 -3.42 11.75
C THR A 59 1.28 -3.31 13.08
N LEU A 60 0.56 -3.04 14.18
CA LEU A 60 1.12 -3.00 15.52
C LEU A 60 1.71 -4.36 15.91
N TYR A 61 0.99 -5.46 15.65
CA TYR A 61 1.49 -6.82 15.87
C TYR A 61 2.83 -7.05 15.14
N LYS A 62 2.91 -6.68 13.86
CA LYS A 62 4.15 -6.82 13.08
C LYS A 62 5.29 -5.99 13.66
N VAL A 63 5.02 -4.78 14.14
CA VAL A 63 6.05 -3.91 14.73
C VAL A 63 6.55 -4.46 16.06
N TYR A 64 5.65 -4.81 16.98
CA TYR A 64 6.01 -5.20 18.34
C TYR A 64 6.49 -6.64 18.47
N TYR A 65 5.93 -7.58 17.70
CA TYR A 65 6.22 -9.00 17.86
C TYR A 65 7.04 -9.59 16.72
N ARG A 66 6.72 -9.26 15.47
CA ARG A 66 7.41 -9.85 14.30
C ARG A 66 8.78 -9.22 14.02
N ASN A 67 8.86 -7.88 14.01
CA ASN A 67 10.06 -7.14 13.58
C ASN A 67 11.01 -6.78 14.73
N ARG A 68 10.78 -7.26 15.97
CA ARG A 68 11.71 -7.04 17.11
C ARG A 68 13.12 -7.60 16.85
N LYS A 69 13.26 -8.59 15.97
CA LYS A 69 14.54 -9.25 15.65
C LYS A 69 15.50 -8.46 14.74
N VAL A 70 15.10 -7.33 14.16
CA VAL A 70 15.96 -6.55 13.21
C VAL A 70 16.74 -5.43 13.91
N LYS A 71 16.58 -5.26 15.23
CA LYS A 71 17.21 -4.18 16.00
C LYS A 71 18.31 -4.64 16.97
N GLY A 72 18.73 -5.90 16.84
CA GLY A 72 19.72 -6.54 17.70
C GLY A 72 20.84 -7.18 16.88
N GLU A 73 21.48 -6.39 16.02
CA GLU A 73 22.86 -6.55 15.52
C GLU A 73 23.46 -5.14 15.37
#